data_AF-A0ABC9WQR6-F1
#
_entry.id   AF-A0ABC9WQR6-F1
#
_cell.length_a   1.000
_cell.length_b   1.000
_cell.length_c   1.000
_cell.angle_alpha   90.00
_cell.angle_beta   90.00
_cell.angle_gamma   90.00
#
_symmetry.space_group_name_H-M   'P 1'
#
loop_
_entity.id
_entity.type
_entity.pdbx_description
1 polymer ?
#
loop_
_entity_poly.entity_id
_entity_poly.type
_entity_poly.pdbx_seq_one_letter_code
_entity_poly.pdbx_strand_id
1 'polypeptide(L)'
;MDSFLEEEEEAATTTTTAAAAAKSPTAQAGSVLLPALHLPFLPPHLYQRASSREHKLNFKKSKEVCLNYIQDAMLQKQWKRAAEFLNFYIESLEKDFSTEYMGPSEMIWRIGTEILCHHSHSSMKEFNSFIEQMKTLGVKRYLKVCLEHAFHLLCNGLVDEAYQNLSLAESWRFGEQTVIQDKEMKLIQAYRGLLDYYSWSKQKNILLEHGHDGFEDLSVEQEMHSCFRKAAVNLKEIIKIPGVWDLFVKCYVDLLEFYGDHNEARQVLNEYAYNSKFPANPNAHVYLYQFLKRHGESKKSLISALKILHDIVPSHELMIDFNTMLQKSKKRKKRRLGLEVIFAALDYAGWKENVKAWNCLARQVKQIVISEKHLDWIKQEWNSRKDWWPAFHFSRYLAKRNWQENESLSYEKALVAGILLGKDCKYFKYISHQGCKAQVKRFRILKKFVNKHNPVYLRIFSLSDSSVQP
;
A
#
# COMPACT_ATOMS: atom_id res chain seq x y z
N MET A 1 1.31 47.82 42.96
CA MET A 1 1.82 49.15 42.59
C MET A 1 1.12 49.53 41.29
N ASP A 2 -0.04 50.17 41.45
CA ASP A 2 -0.50 51.40 40.78
C ASP A 2 0.56 52.08 39.88
N SER A 3 0.29 52.73 38.75
CA SER A 3 -0.92 53.33 38.15
C SER A 3 -0.51 54.08 36.86
N PHE A 4 -1.51 54.60 36.12
CA PHE A 4 -1.52 55.61 35.02
C PHE A 4 -1.43 55.07 33.58
N LEU A 5 -2.49 55.13 32.73
CA LEU A 5 -3.25 56.27 32.13
C LEU A 5 -2.33 57.13 31.23
N GLU A 6 -2.63 57.58 30.00
CA GLU A 6 -3.85 57.93 29.23
C GLU A 6 -3.38 58.18 27.77
N GLU A 7 -4.18 57.91 26.70
CA GLU A 7 -4.84 58.89 25.77
C GLU A 7 -3.88 59.87 25.02
N GLU A 8 -4.01 60.30 23.76
CA GLU A 8 -5.10 60.38 22.77
C GLU A 8 -4.56 60.86 21.38
N GLU A 9 -5.36 60.62 20.34
CA GLU A 9 -5.70 61.46 19.15
C GLU A 9 -4.74 62.00 18.03
N GLU A 10 -5.18 61.68 16.79
CA GLU A 10 -5.42 62.50 15.57
C GLU A 10 -4.57 63.73 15.17
N ALA A 11 -4.16 63.79 13.90
CA ALA A 11 -4.82 64.61 12.86
C ALA A 11 -4.00 64.68 11.54
N ALA A 12 -4.75 64.77 10.43
CA ALA A 12 -4.30 64.84 9.05
C ALA A 12 -3.84 66.24 8.61
N THR A 13 -3.01 66.35 7.56
CA THR A 13 -3.31 67.21 6.39
C THR A 13 -2.34 67.03 5.20
N THR A 14 -2.96 67.04 4.03
CA THR A 14 -2.50 67.10 2.64
C THR A 14 -1.66 68.31 2.24
N THR A 15 -0.78 68.18 1.22
CA THR A 15 -0.81 69.08 0.04
C THR A 15 -0.04 68.57 -1.20
N THR A 16 -0.65 68.92 -2.32
CA THR A 16 -0.52 68.64 -3.76
C THR A 16 0.68 69.33 -4.46
N THR A 17 1.12 68.81 -5.62
CA THR A 17 1.45 69.48 -6.93
C THR A 17 2.62 68.79 -7.66
N ALA A 18 2.83 68.84 -8.98
CA ALA A 18 1.98 68.83 -10.19
C ALA A 18 2.91 68.46 -11.39
N ALA A 19 2.35 67.70 -12.33
CA ALA A 19 2.67 67.46 -13.75
C ALA A 19 3.96 68.01 -14.44
N ALA A 20 4.57 67.14 -15.28
CA ALA A 20 5.11 67.52 -16.59
C ALA A 20 5.19 66.30 -17.55
N ALA A 21 4.86 66.53 -18.81
CA ALA A 21 4.56 65.53 -19.83
C ALA A 21 5.66 65.33 -20.89
N ALA A 22 5.51 64.20 -21.62
CA ALA A 22 5.87 63.95 -23.03
C ALA A 22 7.29 63.44 -23.37
N LYS A 23 7.37 62.17 -23.83
CA LYS A 23 7.49 61.78 -25.27
C LYS A 23 7.91 60.30 -25.40
N SER A 24 7.16 59.55 -26.20
CA SER A 24 7.54 58.24 -26.76
C SER A 24 8.59 58.38 -27.88
N PRO A 25 9.35 57.33 -28.22
CA PRO A 25 8.85 56.42 -29.26
C PRO A 25 9.13 54.92 -29.03
N THR A 26 8.12 54.16 -29.47
CA THR A 26 8.10 52.78 -29.98
C THR A 26 9.42 52.01 -30.18
N ALA A 27 9.49 50.82 -29.58
CA ALA A 27 10.05 49.62 -30.23
C ALA A 27 9.27 48.37 -29.76
N GLN A 28 8.63 47.72 -30.72
CA GLN A 28 7.91 46.46 -30.55
C GLN A 28 8.90 45.30 -30.32
N ALA A 29 8.63 44.46 -29.34
CA ALA A 29 9.04 43.06 -29.35
C ALA A 29 7.91 42.25 -28.71
N GLY A 30 7.31 41.37 -29.53
CA GLY A 30 6.13 40.60 -29.17
C GLY A 30 6.38 39.64 -28.02
N SER A 31 5.56 39.76 -26.97
CA SER A 31 5.26 38.68 -26.06
C SER A 31 3.77 38.38 -26.23
N VAL A 32 3.46 37.31 -26.96
CA VAL A 32 2.11 36.75 -26.96
C VAL A 32 1.94 36.07 -25.61
N LEU A 33 1.45 36.83 -24.62
CA LEU A 33 0.92 36.29 -23.37
C LEU A 33 -0.32 35.46 -23.72
N LEU A 34 -0.17 34.14 -23.76
CA LEU A 34 -1.31 33.23 -23.75
C LEU A 34 -2.00 33.34 -22.38
N PRO A 35 -3.35 33.33 -22.32
CA PRO A 35 -4.04 33.60 -21.06
C PRO A 35 -3.84 32.46 -20.07
N ALA A 36 -3.56 32.83 -18.82
CA ALA A 36 -3.54 31.93 -17.67
C ALA A 36 -4.89 31.19 -17.54
N LEU A 37 -4.85 29.95 -17.03
CA LEU A 37 -6.05 29.19 -16.71
C LEU A 37 -6.74 29.85 -15.51
N HIS A 38 -7.67 30.75 -15.78
CA HIS A 38 -8.54 31.33 -14.76
C HIS A 38 -9.72 30.41 -14.49
N LEU A 39 -9.72 29.77 -13.32
CA LEU A 39 -10.94 29.32 -12.66
C LEU A 39 -11.67 30.57 -12.14
N PRO A 40 -12.97 30.77 -12.43
CA PRO A 40 -13.66 31.98 -12.04
C PRO A 40 -13.85 32.08 -10.52
N PHE A 41 -13.74 33.30 -9.99
CA PHE A 41 -14.25 33.65 -8.66
C PHE A 41 -15.78 33.80 -8.75
N LEU A 42 -16.50 33.18 -7.81
CA LEU A 42 -17.96 33.29 -7.70
C LEU A 42 -18.40 34.74 -7.43
N PRO A 43 -19.31 35.34 -8.25
CA PRO A 43 -19.88 36.65 -7.97
C PRO A 43 -20.95 36.60 -6.87
N PRO A 44 -21.09 37.67 -6.05
CA PRO A 44 -22.23 37.84 -5.16
C PRO A 44 -23.45 38.34 -5.95
N HIS A 45 -24.65 38.08 -5.41
CA HIS A 45 -26.00 38.56 -5.83
C HIS A 45 -26.86 37.56 -6.64
N LEU A 46 -27.93 37.09 -5.99
CA LEU A 46 -29.03 36.32 -6.58
C LEU A 46 -30.37 36.98 -6.23
N TYR A 47 -31.19 37.28 -7.25
CA TYR A 47 -32.65 37.28 -7.14
C TYR A 47 -33.27 36.99 -8.52
N GLN A 48 -33.65 35.73 -8.77
CA GLN A 48 -34.95 35.42 -9.39
C GLN A 48 -35.24 33.91 -9.38
N ARG A 49 -36.49 33.57 -9.12
CA ARG A 49 -37.03 32.21 -9.01
C ARG A 49 -37.86 31.88 -10.26
N ALA A 50 -37.62 30.72 -10.87
CA ALA A 50 -38.56 30.10 -11.81
C ALA A 50 -38.59 28.57 -11.62
N SER A 51 -39.78 27.98 -11.70
CA SER A 51 -40.08 26.57 -11.42
C SER A 51 -40.57 25.84 -12.68
N SER A 52 -39.98 24.68 -13.01
CA SER A 52 -40.62 23.62 -13.82
C SER A 52 -39.96 22.26 -13.58
N ARG A 53 -40.75 21.18 -13.57
CA ARG A 53 -40.34 19.80 -13.23
C ARG A 53 -39.60 19.10 -14.40
N GLU A 54 -39.90 19.46 -15.65
CA GLU A 54 -39.20 18.97 -16.85
C GLU A 54 -37.80 19.56 -16.97
N HIS A 55 -37.63 20.85 -16.64
CA HIS A 55 -36.32 21.49 -16.61
C HIS A 55 -35.36 20.79 -15.63
N LYS A 56 -35.85 20.35 -14.46
CA LYS A 56 -35.03 19.61 -13.47
C LYS A 56 -34.53 18.25 -14.00
N LEU A 57 -35.37 17.51 -14.74
CA LEU A 57 -35.03 16.21 -15.30
C LEU A 57 -34.01 16.31 -16.44
N ASN A 58 -34.20 17.27 -17.36
CA ASN A 58 -33.26 17.52 -18.45
C ASN A 58 -31.90 18.00 -17.93
N PHE A 59 -31.92 18.85 -16.91
CA PHE A 59 -30.72 19.38 -16.30
C PHE A 59 -29.92 18.33 -15.50
N LYS A 60 -30.59 17.40 -14.80
CA LYS A 60 -29.91 16.24 -14.18
C LYS A 60 -29.18 15.38 -15.22
N LYS A 61 -29.81 15.09 -16.36
CA LYS A 61 -29.18 14.36 -17.47
C LYS A 61 -27.97 15.12 -18.03
N SER A 62 -28.07 16.44 -18.18
CA SER A 62 -26.95 17.27 -18.64
C SER A 62 -25.75 17.22 -17.69
N LYS A 63 -25.97 17.21 -16.37
CA LYS A 63 -24.91 17.04 -15.36
C LYS A 63 -24.20 15.69 -15.49
N GLU A 64 -24.96 14.60 -15.61
CA GLU A 64 -24.41 13.25 -15.79
C GLU A 64 -23.59 13.14 -17.09
N VAL A 65 -24.07 13.73 -18.18
CA VAL A 65 -23.36 13.78 -19.47
C VAL A 65 -22.06 14.60 -19.35
N CYS A 66 -22.08 15.73 -18.65
CA CYS A 66 -20.88 16.55 -18.43
C CYS A 66 -19.82 15.78 -17.63
N LEU A 67 -20.20 15.05 -16.58
CA LEU A 67 -19.29 14.20 -15.82
C LEU A 67 -18.67 13.08 -16.67
N ASN A 68 -19.45 12.46 -17.56
CA ASN A 68 -18.92 11.46 -18.49
C ASN A 68 -17.87 12.09 -19.43
N TYR A 69 -18.10 13.31 -19.94
CA TYR A 69 -17.12 14.02 -20.76
C TYR A 69 -15.84 14.37 -20.00
N ILE A 70 -15.95 14.77 -18.73
CA ILE A 70 -14.78 14.98 -17.87
C ILE A 70 -14.00 13.68 -17.71
N GLN A 71 -14.69 12.58 -17.38
CA GLN A 71 -14.07 11.28 -17.19
C GLN A 71 -13.36 10.79 -18.45
N ASP A 72 -14.01 10.88 -19.62
CA ASP A 72 -13.42 10.51 -20.91
C ASP A 72 -12.18 11.35 -21.22
N ALA A 73 -12.24 12.65 -20.97
CA ALA A 73 -11.09 13.55 -21.18
C ALA A 73 -9.92 13.20 -20.25
N MET A 74 -10.17 12.89 -18.98
CA MET A 74 -9.14 12.47 -18.02
C MET A 74 -8.52 11.12 -18.42
N LEU A 75 -9.33 10.13 -18.82
CA LEU A 75 -8.84 8.83 -19.29
C LEU A 75 -7.96 8.96 -20.55
N GLN A 76 -8.27 9.91 -21.41
CA GLN A 76 -7.47 10.24 -22.61
C GLN A 76 -6.31 11.21 -22.32
N LYS A 77 -6.06 11.58 -21.06
CA LYS A 77 -5.04 12.55 -20.64
C LYS A 77 -5.19 13.95 -21.27
N GLN A 78 -6.41 14.31 -21.66
CA GLN A 78 -6.76 15.63 -22.21
C GLN A 78 -7.08 16.61 -21.07
N TRP A 79 -6.09 16.90 -20.22
CA TRP A 79 -6.28 17.64 -18.96
C TRP A 79 -6.88 19.04 -19.15
N LYS A 80 -6.47 19.77 -20.19
CA LYS A 80 -7.04 21.08 -20.52
C LYS A 80 -8.54 20.99 -20.82
N ARG A 81 -8.94 19.99 -21.60
CA ARG A 81 -10.33 19.75 -21.97
C ARG A 81 -11.16 19.27 -20.76
N ALA A 82 -10.56 18.46 -19.89
CA ALA A 82 -11.18 18.08 -18.63
C ALA A 82 -11.42 19.31 -17.73
N ALA A 83 -10.49 20.27 -17.69
CA ALA A 83 -10.65 21.53 -16.94
C ALA A 83 -11.79 22.39 -17.51
N GLU A 84 -11.87 22.53 -18.84
CA GLU A 84 -12.97 23.24 -19.51
C GLU A 84 -14.33 22.61 -19.19
N PHE A 85 -14.44 21.28 -19.24
CA PHE A 85 -15.67 20.59 -18.86
C PHE A 85 -15.99 20.73 -17.37
N LEU A 86 -14.98 20.72 -16.48
CA LEU A 86 -15.18 20.97 -15.06
C LEU A 86 -15.72 22.39 -14.81
N ASN A 87 -15.26 23.40 -15.54
CA ASN A 87 -15.81 24.76 -15.46
C ASN A 87 -17.30 24.77 -15.84
N PHE A 88 -17.66 24.16 -16.96
CA PHE A 88 -19.07 24.06 -17.36
C PHE A 88 -19.91 23.29 -16.34
N TYR A 89 -19.33 22.26 -15.70
CA TYR A 89 -20.00 21.53 -14.64
C TYR A 89 -20.26 22.42 -13.41
N ILE A 90 -19.27 23.20 -12.96
CA ILE A 90 -19.40 24.15 -11.85
C ILE A 90 -20.45 25.22 -12.17
N GLU A 91 -20.36 25.89 -13.33
CA GLU A 91 -21.33 26.89 -13.77
C GLU A 91 -22.74 26.30 -13.90
N SER A 92 -22.86 25.03 -14.30
CA SER A 92 -24.16 24.37 -14.34
C SER A 92 -24.73 24.23 -12.94
N LEU A 93 -23.93 23.85 -11.95
CA LEU A 93 -24.37 23.64 -10.57
C LEU A 93 -24.90 24.92 -9.93
N GLU A 94 -24.32 26.07 -10.24
CA GLU A 94 -24.77 27.39 -9.77
C GLU A 94 -26.20 27.74 -10.22
N LYS A 95 -26.67 27.18 -11.35
CA LYS A 95 -28.02 27.39 -11.89
C LYS A 95 -29.08 26.46 -11.27
N ASP A 96 -28.69 25.54 -10.38
CA ASP A 96 -29.59 24.62 -9.69
C ASP A 96 -30.02 25.18 -8.32
N PHE A 97 -31.18 25.84 -8.27
CA PHE A 97 -31.73 26.43 -7.04
C PHE A 97 -32.32 25.41 -6.04
N SER A 98 -31.94 24.13 -6.14
CA SER A 98 -32.42 23.10 -5.22
C SER A 98 -31.54 23.01 -3.97
N THR A 99 -32.15 23.20 -2.80
CA THR A 99 -31.49 23.32 -1.48
C THR A 99 -30.87 22.02 -0.94
N GLU A 100 -30.98 20.91 -1.67
CA GLU A 100 -30.63 19.58 -1.20
C GLU A 100 -29.63 18.88 -2.12
N TYR A 101 -28.39 19.38 -2.27
CA TYR A 101 -27.36 18.54 -2.90
C TYR A 101 -25.95 18.82 -2.35
N MET A 102 -25.54 18.00 -1.37
CA MET A 102 -24.23 18.02 -0.68
C MET A 102 -23.13 17.20 -1.39
N GLY A 103 -23.42 16.62 -2.56
CA GLY A 103 -22.51 15.82 -3.40
C GLY A 103 -21.57 16.59 -4.36
N PRO A 104 -21.91 17.76 -4.92
CA PRO A 104 -21.12 18.36 -5.99
C PRO A 104 -19.74 18.86 -5.56
N SER A 105 -19.60 19.37 -4.32
CA SER A 105 -18.33 19.94 -3.84
C SER A 105 -17.21 18.91 -3.74
N GLU A 106 -17.51 17.66 -3.36
CA GLU A 106 -16.51 16.58 -3.33
C GLU A 106 -16.00 16.21 -4.71
N MET A 107 -16.93 16.10 -5.64
CA MET A 107 -16.61 15.75 -7.01
C MET A 107 -15.76 16.85 -7.66
N ILE A 108 -16.10 18.12 -7.41
CA ILE A 108 -15.33 19.27 -7.90
C ILE A 108 -13.90 19.25 -7.37
N TRP A 109 -13.69 19.15 -6.04
CA TRP A 109 -12.31 19.24 -5.52
C TRP A 109 -11.48 18.02 -5.91
N ARG A 110 -12.04 16.80 -5.92
CA ARG A 110 -11.29 15.60 -6.32
C ARG A 110 -10.88 15.65 -7.80
N ILE A 111 -11.82 15.97 -8.69
CA ILE A 111 -11.54 16.08 -10.13
C ILE A 111 -10.59 17.25 -10.39
N GLY A 112 -10.83 18.40 -9.78
CA GLY A 112 -10.00 19.59 -9.94
C GLY A 112 -8.57 19.36 -9.47
N THR A 113 -8.37 18.74 -8.30
CA THR A 113 -7.04 18.33 -7.81
C THR A 113 -6.35 17.42 -8.80
N GLU A 114 -7.01 16.36 -9.28
CA GLU A 114 -6.42 15.41 -10.22
C GLU A 114 -6.00 16.09 -11.55
N ILE A 115 -6.86 16.97 -12.09
CA ILE A 115 -6.54 17.75 -13.29
C ILE A 115 -5.32 18.64 -13.05
N LEU A 116 -5.28 19.37 -11.93
CA LEU A 116 -4.19 20.30 -11.62
C LEU A 116 -2.87 19.57 -11.32
N CYS A 117 -2.92 18.37 -10.74
CA CYS A 117 -1.74 17.52 -10.53
C CYS A 117 -1.10 17.04 -11.84
N HIS A 118 -1.89 16.89 -12.91
CA HIS A 118 -1.42 16.33 -14.18
C HIS A 118 -1.33 17.32 -15.35
N HIS A 119 -1.81 18.56 -15.17
CA HIS A 119 -1.73 19.58 -16.19
C HIS A 119 -0.31 20.17 -16.28
N SER A 120 0.31 20.11 -17.46
CA SER A 120 1.71 20.51 -17.71
C SER A 120 2.05 21.98 -17.42
N HIS A 121 1.04 22.82 -17.23
CA HIS A 121 1.18 24.25 -16.94
C HIS A 121 0.55 24.67 -15.60
N SER A 122 0.06 23.72 -14.80
CA SER A 122 -0.45 24.05 -13.47
C SER A 122 0.70 24.52 -12.59
N SER A 123 0.59 25.75 -12.09
CA SER A 123 1.52 26.31 -11.11
C SER A 123 1.09 25.95 -9.68
N MET A 124 2.06 25.90 -8.78
CA MET A 124 1.80 25.72 -7.34
C MET A 124 0.81 26.75 -6.79
N LYS A 125 0.87 27.98 -7.32
CA LYS A 125 -0.03 29.07 -6.95
C LYS A 125 -1.48 28.79 -7.35
N GLU A 126 -1.70 28.28 -8.56
CA GLU A 126 -3.04 27.92 -9.05
C GLU A 126 -3.63 26.76 -8.24
N PHE A 127 -2.81 25.74 -7.93
CA PHE A 127 -3.21 24.63 -7.07
C PHE A 127 -3.62 25.12 -5.67
N ASN A 128 -2.76 25.90 -5.02
CA ASN A 128 -3.02 26.42 -3.69
C ASN A 128 -4.27 27.31 -3.68
N SER A 129 -4.43 28.18 -4.67
CA SER A 129 -5.63 29.02 -4.80
C SER A 129 -6.90 28.18 -4.93
N PHE A 130 -6.88 27.14 -5.77
CA PHE A 130 -8.02 26.24 -5.93
C PHE A 130 -8.35 25.52 -4.61
N ILE A 131 -7.35 24.98 -3.93
CA ILE A 131 -7.55 24.25 -2.68
C ILE A 131 -8.06 25.16 -1.55
N GLU A 132 -7.55 26.39 -1.42
CA GLU A 132 -8.06 27.34 -0.41
C GLU A 132 -9.53 27.68 -0.67
N GLN A 133 -9.94 27.81 -1.94
CA GLN A 133 -11.36 27.94 -2.27
C GLN A 133 -12.16 26.68 -1.89
N MET A 134 -11.62 25.48 -2.12
CA MET A 134 -12.30 24.24 -1.74
C MET A 134 -12.44 24.06 -0.23
N LYS A 135 -11.45 24.53 0.55
CA LYS A 135 -11.52 24.53 2.03
C LYS A 135 -12.66 25.41 2.55
N THR A 136 -12.89 26.56 1.91
CA THR A 136 -13.95 27.51 2.31
C THR A 136 -15.34 27.05 1.87
N LEU A 137 -15.48 26.54 0.64
CA LEU A 137 -16.76 26.04 0.11
C LEU A 137 -17.20 24.72 0.75
N GLY A 138 -16.25 23.89 1.17
CA GLY A 138 -16.46 22.54 1.67
C GLY A 138 -16.28 22.41 3.18
N VAL A 139 -16.88 23.29 4.00
CA VAL A 139 -16.65 23.33 5.47
C VAL A 139 -16.77 21.95 6.16
N LYS A 140 -17.75 21.11 5.75
CA LYS A 140 -17.92 19.75 6.31
C LYS A 140 -16.82 18.75 5.89
N ARG A 141 -16.03 19.08 4.87
CA ARG A 141 -14.98 18.26 4.24
C ARG A 141 -13.60 18.89 4.36
N TYR A 142 -13.47 19.98 5.12
CA TYR A 142 -12.25 20.75 5.29
C TYR A 142 -11.04 19.87 5.61
N LEU A 143 -11.17 18.92 6.56
CA LEU A 143 -10.07 18.03 6.96
C LEU A 143 -9.58 17.14 5.80
N LYS A 144 -10.49 16.63 4.96
CA LYS A 144 -10.12 15.84 3.78
C LYS A 144 -9.40 16.68 2.73
N VAL A 145 -9.85 17.91 2.50
CA VAL A 145 -9.20 18.84 1.57
C VAL A 145 -7.81 19.23 2.08
N CYS A 146 -7.65 19.43 3.38
CA CYS A 146 -6.32 19.64 3.99
C CYS A 146 -5.39 18.43 3.83
N LEU A 147 -5.89 17.20 4.02
CA LEU A 147 -5.07 16.00 3.75
C LEU A 147 -4.58 15.93 2.31
N GLU A 148 -5.47 16.19 1.35
CA GLU A 148 -5.10 16.21 -0.07
C GLU A 148 -4.05 17.27 -0.37
N HIS A 149 -4.21 18.47 0.21
CA HIS A 149 -3.24 19.55 0.09
C HIS A 149 -1.89 19.14 0.67
N ALA A 150 -1.86 18.54 1.86
CA ALA A 150 -0.64 18.07 2.48
C ALA A 150 0.08 17.04 1.60
N PHE A 151 -0.64 16.10 0.95
CA PHE A 151 0.00 15.17 0.01
C PHE A 151 0.57 15.86 -1.21
N HIS A 152 -0.13 16.82 -1.79
CA HIS A 152 0.39 17.60 -2.90
C HIS A 152 1.68 18.34 -2.53
N LEU A 153 1.71 18.98 -1.36
CA LEU A 153 2.90 19.67 -0.84
C LEU A 153 4.07 18.70 -0.67
N LEU A 154 3.82 17.51 -0.11
CA LEU A 154 4.84 16.46 0.06
C LEU A 154 5.36 15.93 -1.28
N CYS A 155 4.51 15.72 -2.27
CA CYS A 155 4.92 15.32 -3.62
C CYS A 155 5.84 16.34 -4.30
N ASN A 156 5.76 17.61 -3.90
CA ASN A 156 6.61 18.69 -4.39
C ASN A 156 7.81 19.00 -3.47
N GLY A 157 8.04 18.18 -2.43
CA GLY A 157 9.15 18.36 -1.49
C GLY A 157 8.95 19.47 -0.44
N LEU A 158 7.75 20.07 -0.36
CA LEU A 158 7.40 21.13 0.58
C LEU A 158 6.90 20.55 1.91
N VAL A 159 7.84 20.00 2.68
CA VAL A 159 7.52 19.25 3.92
C VAL A 159 7.04 20.17 5.04
N ASP A 160 7.66 21.35 5.19
CA ASP A 160 7.32 22.30 6.26
C ASP A 160 5.94 22.92 6.06
N GLU A 161 5.61 23.26 4.81
CA GLU A 161 4.28 23.75 4.43
C GLU A 161 3.22 22.68 4.65
N ALA A 162 3.52 21.41 4.34
CA ALA A 162 2.61 20.29 4.63
C ALA A 162 2.37 20.17 6.15
N TYR A 163 3.41 20.29 6.97
CA TYR A 163 3.30 20.25 8.43
C TYR A 163 2.43 21.40 8.96
N GLN A 164 2.67 22.62 8.47
CA GLN A 164 1.88 23.80 8.84
C GLN A 164 0.41 23.62 8.43
N ASN A 165 0.16 23.10 7.21
CA ASN A 165 -1.19 22.84 6.74
C ASN A 165 -1.96 21.87 7.66
N LEU A 166 -1.33 20.76 8.06
CA LEU A 166 -1.93 19.79 8.97
C LEU A 166 -2.13 20.36 10.38
N SER A 167 -1.20 21.19 10.85
CA SER A 167 -1.30 21.86 12.16
C SER A 167 -2.48 22.84 12.21
N LEU A 168 -2.69 23.62 11.13
CA LEU A 168 -3.86 24.48 10.97
C LEU A 168 -5.15 23.68 10.81
N ALA A 169 -5.08 22.51 10.18
CA ALA A 169 -6.24 21.64 10.06
C ALA A 169 -6.68 21.08 11.42
N GLU A 170 -5.73 20.76 12.30
CA GLU A 170 -5.99 20.23 13.62
C GLU A 170 -6.66 21.24 14.56
N SER A 171 -6.31 22.52 14.46
CA SER A 171 -6.89 23.60 15.26
C SER A 171 -8.26 24.06 14.77
N TRP A 172 -8.74 23.54 13.64
CA TRP A 172 -10.03 23.91 13.07
C TRP A 172 -11.20 23.48 13.98
N ARG A 173 -12.08 24.44 14.30
CA ARG A 173 -13.24 24.28 15.18
C ARG A 173 -14.45 24.97 14.55
N PHE A 174 -15.11 24.33 13.59
CA PHE A 174 -16.33 24.86 12.99
C PHE A 174 -17.44 23.81 12.92
N GLY A 175 -18.63 24.15 13.41
CA GLY A 175 -19.81 23.29 13.44
C GLY A 175 -19.86 22.29 14.61
N GLU A 176 -20.93 21.50 14.68
CA GLU A 176 -21.06 20.40 15.64
C GLU A 176 -20.08 19.27 15.31
N GLN A 177 -19.31 18.82 16.30
CA GLN A 177 -18.32 17.76 16.12
C GLN A 177 -19.02 16.40 15.95
N THR A 178 -19.03 15.89 14.73
CA THR A 178 -19.58 14.56 14.42
C THR A 178 -18.54 13.46 14.66
N VAL A 179 -19.00 12.22 14.89
CA VAL A 179 -18.12 11.04 15.01
C VAL A 179 -17.22 10.84 13.78
N ILE A 180 -17.69 11.24 12.59
CA ILE A 180 -16.91 11.14 11.35
C ILE A 180 -15.77 12.17 11.34
N GLN A 181 -16.05 13.41 11.74
CA GLN A 181 -15.03 14.44 11.86
C GLN A 181 -14.00 14.11 12.93
N ASP A 182 -14.39 13.44 14.02
CA ASP A 182 -13.44 12.97 15.03
C ASP A 182 -12.44 11.95 14.46
N LYS A 183 -12.91 11.00 13.64
CA LYS A 183 -12.03 10.05 12.94
C LYS A 183 -11.12 10.75 11.92
N GLU A 184 -11.65 11.71 11.16
CA GLU A 184 -10.86 12.50 10.20
C GLU A 184 -9.81 13.37 10.92
N MET A 185 -10.14 13.90 12.10
CA MET A 185 -9.22 14.65 12.95
C MET A 185 -8.08 13.76 13.45
N LYS A 186 -8.40 12.55 13.93
CA LYS A 186 -7.39 11.55 14.32
C LYS A 186 -6.47 11.18 13.15
N LEU A 187 -6.99 11.17 11.93
CA LEU A 187 -6.19 10.94 10.73
C LEU A 187 -5.25 12.11 10.41
N ILE A 188 -5.71 13.37 10.53
CA ILE A 188 -4.85 14.56 10.42
C ILE A 188 -3.70 14.48 11.43
N GLN A 189 -4.02 14.19 12.70
CA GLN A 189 -3.04 14.03 13.76
C GLN A 189 -2.04 12.93 13.42
N ALA A 190 -2.50 11.78 12.91
CA ALA A 190 -1.64 10.67 12.51
C ALA A 190 -0.66 11.04 11.40
N TYR A 191 -1.11 11.74 10.34
CA TYR A 191 -0.23 12.20 9.27
C TYR A 191 0.76 13.25 9.74
N ARG A 192 0.36 14.15 10.63
CA ARG A 192 1.29 15.06 11.30
C ARG A 192 2.32 14.29 12.14
N GLY A 193 1.89 13.27 12.87
CA GLY A 193 2.76 12.34 13.60
C GLY A 193 3.73 11.56 12.70
N LEU A 194 3.36 11.27 11.45
CA LEU A 194 4.30 10.71 10.46
C LEU A 194 5.36 11.71 10.03
N LEU A 195 5.03 12.99 9.90
CA LEU A 195 6.03 14.03 9.64
C LEU A 195 6.94 14.23 10.85
N ASP A 196 6.41 14.17 12.07
CA ASP A 196 7.24 14.15 13.29
C ASP A 196 8.16 12.91 13.32
N TYR A 197 7.68 11.73 12.90
CA TYR A 197 8.49 10.51 12.75
C TYR A 197 9.57 10.66 11.67
N TYR A 198 9.24 11.28 10.53
CA TYR A 198 10.20 11.58 9.48
C TYR A 198 11.33 12.48 9.98
N SER A 199 11.00 13.55 10.69
CA SER A 199 11.98 14.44 11.33
C SER A 199 12.82 13.69 12.37
N TRP A 200 12.19 12.87 13.22
CA TRP A 200 12.91 11.99 14.16
C TRP A 200 13.90 11.07 13.43
N SER A 201 13.49 10.43 12.34
CA SER A 201 14.35 9.53 11.57
C SER A 201 15.52 10.27 10.93
N LYS A 202 15.34 11.52 10.49
CA LYS A 202 16.41 12.36 9.98
C LYS A 202 17.45 12.64 11.07
N GLN A 203 17.01 13.03 12.27
CA GLN A 203 17.91 13.28 13.40
C GLN A 203 18.64 12.02 13.87
N LYS A 204 17.93 10.88 13.92
CA LYS A 204 18.53 9.57 14.21
C LYS A 204 19.67 9.23 13.23
N ASN A 205 19.48 9.48 11.93
CA ASN A 205 20.52 9.20 10.94
C ASN A 205 21.74 10.12 11.11
N ILE A 206 21.53 11.40 11.41
CA ILE A 206 22.62 12.36 11.68
C ILE A 206 23.48 11.87 12.85
N LEU A 207 22.87 11.45 13.96
CA LEU A 207 23.59 10.91 15.13
C LEU A 207 24.38 9.63 14.80
N LEU A 208 23.84 8.77 13.94
CA LEU A 208 24.52 7.53 13.54
C LEU A 208 25.71 7.79 12.60
N GLU A 209 25.68 8.86 11.80
CA GLU A 209 26.74 9.20 10.84
C GLU A 209 27.92 9.95 11.48
N HIS A 210 27.68 10.80 12.48
CA HIS A 210 28.70 11.70 13.01
C HIS A 210 29.54 11.10 14.15
N GLY A 211 29.10 10.01 14.79
CA GLY A 211 29.79 9.43 15.94
C GLY A 211 29.76 10.36 17.17
N HIS A 212 29.88 9.80 18.37
CA HIS A 212 29.80 10.55 19.63
C HIS A 212 30.98 11.51 19.82
N ASP A 213 30.92 12.71 19.24
CA ASP A 213 31.94 13.74 19.44
C ASP A 213 31.29 15.13 19.54
N GLY A 214 31.00 15.56 20.79
CA GLY A 214 30.79 16.96 21.14
C GLY A 214 29.35 17.43 21.41
N PHE A 215 29.25 18.67 21.90
CA PHE A 215 28.03 19.34 22.36
C PHE A 215 26.89 19.46 21.33
N GLU A 216 27.17 19.30 20.03
CA GLU A 216 26.15 19.29 18.96
C GLU A 216 25.23 18.06 19.07
N ASP A 217 25.74 16.94 19.57
CA ASP A 217 24.95 15.71 19.78
C ASP A 217 23.81 15.92 20.79
N LEU A 218 24.02 16.73 21.83
CA LEU A 218 23.00 17.00 22.86
C LEU A 218 21.79 17.77 22.29
N SER A 219 22.02 18.71 21.37
CA SER A 219 20.92 19.45 20.73
C SER A 219 20.13 18.56 19.78
N VAL A 220 20.83 17.74 18.99
CA VAL A 220 20.21 16.79 18.04
C VAL A 220 19.43 15.71 18.80
N GLU A 221 19.96 15.20 19.91
CA GLU A 221 19.26 14.26 20.79
C GLU A 221 17.99 14.87 21.38
N GLN A 222 18.05 16.09 21.90
CA GLN A 222 16.87 16.78 22.44
C GLN A 222 15.78 17.00 21.38
N GLU A 223 16.16 17.42 20.18
CA GLU A 223 15.24 17.59 19.07
C GLU A 223 14.62 16.24 18.65
N MET A 224 15.45 15.21 18.52
CA MET A 224 15.01 13.84 18.25
C MET A 224 13.98 13.38 19.30
N HIS A 225 14.26 13.57 20.59
CA HIS A 225 13.32 13.23 21.67
C HIS A 225 12.02 14.04 21.62
N SER A 226 12.06 15.30 21.17
CA SER A 226 10.87 16.13 20.96
C SER A 226 10.00 15.58 19.84
N CYS A 227 10.60 15.26 18.68
CA CYS A 227 9.93 14.64 17.54
C CYS A 227 9.33 13.28 17.91
N PHE A 228 10.07 12.45 18.64
CA PHE A 228 9.57 11.17 19.17
C PHE A 228 8.29 11.35 19.98
N ARG A 229 8.26 12.27 20.95
CA ARG A 229 7.09 12.48 21.81
C ARG A 229 5.86 12.89 21.01
N LYS A 230 6.02 13.80 20.05
CA LYS A 230 4.93 14.26 19.17
C LYS A 230 4.41 13.11 18.27
N ALA A 231 5.33 12.39 17.62
CA ALA A 231 4.99 11.25 16.77
C ALA A 231 4.28 10.14 17.56
N ALA A 232 4.84 9.74 18.70
CA ALA A 232 4.32 8.65 19.52
C ALA A 232 2.89 8.90 19.99
N VAL A 233 2.57 10.11 20.46
CA VAL A 233 1.21 10.45 20.91
C VAL A 233 0.21 10.32 19.76
N ASN A 234 0.51 10.92 18.61
CA ASN A 234 -0.40 10.92 17.46
C ASN A 234 -0.59 9.53 16.85
N LEU A 235 0.51 8.78 16.68
CA LEU A 235 0.47 7.44 16.12
C LEU A 235 -0.24 6.45 17.06
N LYS A 236 -0.03 6.55 18.38
CA LYS A 236 -0.71 5.72 19.38
C LYS A 236 -2.23 5.89 19.37
N GLU A 237 -2.72 7.07 19.04
CA GLU A 237 -4.16 7.36 19.03
C GLU A 237 -4.86 6.75 17.82
N ILE A 238 -4.31 6.87 16.61
CA ILE A 238 -4.94 6.34 15.40
C ILE A 238 -4.99 4.80 15.40
N ILE A 239 -3.94 4.14 15.89
CA ILE A 239 -3.85 2.66 15.87
C ILE A 239 -4.83 1.99 16.84
N LYS A 240 -5.43 2.73 17.79
CA LYS A 240 -6.50 2.23 18.67
C LYS A 240 -7.85 2.14 17.94
N ILE A 241 -8.02 2.89 16.85
CA ILE A 241 -9.25 2.91 16.06
C ILE A 241 -9.22 1.72 15.10
N PRO A 242 -10.30 0.92 14.99
CA PRO A 242 -10.35 -0.17 14.02
C PRO A 242 -10.11 0.31 12.58
N GLY A 243 -9.11 -0.27 11.92
CA GLY A 243 -8.72 0.07 10.56
C GLY A 243 -7.46 -0.66 10.11
N VAL A 244 -7.05 -0.43 8.86
CA VAL A 244 -5.77 -0.92 8.31
C VAL A 244 -4.77 0.23 8.38
N TRP A 245 -3.85 0.14 9.34
CA TRP A 245 -2.93 1.21 9.74
C TRP A 245 -1.46 0.83 9.59
N ASP A 246 -1.13 0.03 8.58
CA ASP A 246 0.20 -0.56 8.38
C ASP A 246 1.35 0.44 8.49
N LEU A 247 1.20 1.60 7.85
CA LEU A 247 2.20 2.68 7.89
C LEU A 247 2.40 3.21 9.32
N PHE A 248 1.31 3.57 10.01
CA PHE A 248 1.35 4.13 11.36
C PHE A 248 1.86 3.12 12.39
N VAL A 249 1.43 1.86 12.31
CA VAL A 249 1.86 0.77 13.20
C VAL A 249 3.35 0.54 13.06
N LYS A 250 3.89 0.46 11.83
CA LYS A 250 5.32 0.28 11.61
C LYS A 250 6.16 1.41 12.20
N CYS A 251 5.77 2.67 11.94
CA CYS A 251 6.46 3.83 12.49
C CYS A 251 6.43 3.84 14.01
N TYR A 252 5.27 3.57 14.62
CA TYR A 252 5.16 3.57 16.08
C TYR A 252 5.97 2.44 16.73
N VAL A 253 5.95 1.24 16.15
CA VAL A 253 6.75 0.11 16.64
C VAL A 253 8.26 0.40 16.52
N ASP A 254 8.72 1.03 15.45
CA ASP A 254 10.13 1.42 15.29
C ASP A 254 10.55 2.44 16.37
N LEU A 255 9.70 3.43 16.66
CA LEU A 255 9.93 4.36 17.77
C LEU A 255 10.05 3.62 19.12
N LEU A 256 9.14 2.69 19.41
CA LEU A 256 9.16 1.91 20.66
C LEU A 256 10.38 0.99 20.75
N GLU A 257 10.71 0.28 19.66
CA GLU A 257 11.90 -0.59 19.59
C GLU A 257 13.19 0.21 19.81
N PHE A 258 13.29 1.43 19.27
CA PHE A 258 14.46 2.29 19.45
C PHE A 258 14.66 2.72 20.90
N TYR A 259 13.59 3.07 21.61
CA TYR A 259 13.65 3.49 23.02
C TYR A 259 13.56 2.31 24.01
N GLY A 260 13.63 1.07 23.52
CA GLY A 260 13.66 -0.13 24.36
C GLY A 260 12.31 -0.57 24.94
N ASP A 261 11.20 0.04 24.53
CA ASP A 261 9.85 -0.35 24.96
C ASP A 261 9.30 -1.53 24.14
N HIS A 262 10.01 -2.66 24.22
CA HIS A 262 9.66 -3.87 23.49
C HIS A 262 8.33 -4.48 23.96
N ASN A 263 7.91 -4.21 25.20
CA ASN A 263 6.66 -4.71 25.75
C ASN A 263 5.46 -4.01 25.11
N GLU A 264 5.50 -2.67 25.01
CA GLU A 264 4.45 -1.92 24.31
C GLU A 264 4.44 -2.27 22.81
N ALA A 265 5.61 -2.36 22.17
CA ALA A 265 5.71 -2.74 20.76
C ALA A 265 5.06 -4.11 20.48
N ARG A 266 5.33 -5.09 21.37
CA ARG A 266 4.71 -6.42 21.31
C ARG A 266 3.20 -6.32 21.49
N GLN A 267 2.72 -5.53 22.44
CA GLN A 267 1.28 -5.38 22.70
C GLN A 267 0.57 -4.79 21.48
N VAL A 268 1.10 -3.70 20.91
CA VAL A 268 0.59 -3.06 19.70
C VAL A 268 0.46 -4.07 18.56
N LEU A 269 1.51 -4.85 18.29
CA LEU A 269 1.51 -5.84 17.22
C LEU A 269 0.54 -7.01 17.47
N ASN A 270 0.36 -7.43 18.73
CA ASN A 270 -0.61 -8.49 19.05
C ASN A 270 -2.04 -7.99 18.88
N GLU A 271 -2.36 -6.79 19.39
CA GLU A 271 -3.68 -6.18 19.20
C GLU A 271 -3.96 -5.99 17.70
N TYR A 272 -3.01 -5.44 16.95
CA TYR A 272 -3.20 -5.22 15.51
C TYR A 272 -3.40 -6.53 14.72
N ALA A 273 -2.79 -7.64 15.14
CA ALA A 273 -2.92 -8.93 14.47
C ALA A 273 -4.12 -9.77 14.92
N TYR A 274 -4.58 -9.63 16.17
CA TYR A 274 -5.55 -10.57 16.77
C TYR A 274 -6.84 -9.94 17.29
N ASN A 275 -6.93 -8.61 17.34
CA ASN A 275 -8.15 -7.96 17.78
C ASN A 275 -9.26 -8.15 16.75
N SER A 276 -10.33 -8.86 17.14
CA SER A 276 -11.45 -9.19 16.25
C SER A 276 -12.29 -7.98 15.82
N LYS A 277 -12.11 -6.81 16.45
CA LYS A 277 -12.75 -5.56 16.01
C LYS A 277 -12.08 -4.98 14.77
N PHE A 278 -10.83 -5.36 14.48
CA PHE A 278 -10.05 -4.82 13.38
C PHE A 278 -10.33 -5.64 12.11
N PRO A 279 -10.28 -5.01 10.92
CA PRO A 279 -10.41 -5.75 9.67
C PRO A 279 -9.26 -6.76 9.53
N ALA A 280 -9.54 -7.90 8.89
CA ALA A 280 -8.52 -8.90 8.62
C ALA A 280 -7.39 -8.31 7.77
N ASN A 281 -6.16 -8.39 8.27
CA ASN A 281 -4.98 -7.82 7.62
C ASN A 281 -3.80 -8.80 7.66
N PRO A 282 -3.40 -9.40 6.51
CA PRO A 282 -2.23 -10.27 6.44
C PRO A 282 -0.94 -9.62 6.94
N ASN A 283 -0.75 -8.31 6.69
CA ASN A 283 0.47 -7.59 7.04
C ASN A 283 0.67 -7.52 8.56
N ALA A 284 -0.42 -7.44 9.34
CA ALA A 284 -0.34 -7.44 10.80
C ALA A 284 0.36 -8.71 11.34
N HIS A 285 0.06 -9.88 10.77
CA HIS A 285 0.73 -11.13 11.13
C HIS A 285 2.19 -11.18 10.67
N VAL A 286 2.51 -10.55 9.54
CA VAL A 286 3.89 -10.41 9.04
C VAL A 286 4.70 -9.57 10.03
N TYR A 287 4.20 -8.42 10.45
CA TYR A 287 4.88 -7.53 11.39
C TYR A 287 5.10 -8.21 12.74
N LEU A 288 4.06 -8.86 13.28
CA LEU A 288 4.19 -9.62 14.52
C LEU A 288 5.22 -10.75 14.38
N TYR A 289 5.19 -11.52 13.30
CA TYR A 289 6.17 -12.58 13.06
C TYR A 289 7.61 -12.04 13.02
N GLN A 290 7.85 -10.95 12.28
CA GLN A 290 9.17 -10.33 12.16
C GLN A 290 9.68 -9.84 13.52
N PHE A 291 8.83 -9.18 14.30
CA PHE A 291 9.14 -8.73 15.65
C PHE A 291 9.52 -9.91 16.56
N LEU A 292 8.69 -10.94 16.62
CA LEU A 292 8.94 -12.14 17.42
C LEU A 292 10.26 -12.83 17.00
N LYS A 293 10.55 -12.87 15.69
CA LYS A 293 11.76 -13.49 15.15
C LYS A 293 13.02 -12.72 15.56
N ARG A 294 13.01 -11.39 15.50
CA ARG A 294 14.15 -10.54 15.91
C ARG A 294 14.44 -10.64 17.41
N HIS A 295 13.39 -10.77 18.23
CA HIS A 295 13.52 -10.88 19.70
C HIS A 295 13.76 -12.31 20.21
N GLY A 296 14.04 -13.27 19.32
CA GLY A 296 14.40 -14.64 19.74
C GLY A 296 13.27 -15.41 20.41
N GLU A 297 12.01 -15.06 20.13
CA GLU A 297 10.84 -15.68 20.76
C GLU A 297 10.72 -17.17 20.45
N SER A 298 9.89 -17.85 21.25
CA SER A 298 9.74 -19.30 21.12
C SER A 298 9.27 -19.72 19.72
N LYS A 299 9.79 -20.86 19.23
CA LYS A 299 9.30 -21.48 17.98
C LYS A 299 7.79 -21.73 17.97
N LYS A 300 7.16 -21.87 19.14
CA LYS A 300 5.71 -22.05 19.27
C LYS A 300 4.99 -20.76 18.87
N SER A 301 5.44 -19.61 19.38
CA SER A 301 4.90 -18.28 19.06
C SER A 301 5.03 -17.98 17.56
N LEU A 302 6.23 -18.21 16.99
CA LEU A 302 6.48 -18.00 15.56
C LEU A 302 5.58 -18.86 14.66
N ILE A 303 5.43 -20.15 15.00
CA ILE A 303 4.54 -21.06 14.27
C ILE A 303 3.08 -20.62 14.36
N SER A 304 2.66 -20.05 15.49
CA SER A 304 1.28 -19.58 15.67
C SER A 304 0.96 -18.42 14.72
N ALA A 305 1.85 -17.41 14.65
CA ALA A 305 1.68 -16.27 13.77
C ALA A 305 1.66 -16.69 12.29
N LEU A 306 2.60 -17.55 11.88
CA LEU A 306 2.66 -18.03 10.49
C LEU A 306 1.50 -18.95 10.11
N LYS A 307 0.90 -19.66 11.06
CA LYS A 307 -0.26 -20.51 10.78
C LYS A 307 -1.45 -19.66 10.34
N ILE A 308 -1.74 -18.58 11.06
CA ILE A 308 -2.85 -17.69 10.70
C ILE A 308 -2.56 -17.00 9.37
N LEU A 309 -1.31 -16.57 9.15
CA LEU A 309 -0.89 -16.01 7.86
C LEU A 309 -1.06 -17.02 6.70
N HIS A 310 -0.75 -18.30 6.92
CA HIS A 310 -0.97 -19.35 5.92
C HIS A 310 -2.45 -19.50 5.57
N ASP A 311 -3.33 -19.46 6.58
CA ASP A 311 -4.76 -19.62 6.39
C ASP A 311 -5.37 -18.44 5.58
N ILE A 312 -4.77 -17.25 5.65
CA ILE A 312 -5.22 -16.05 4.91
C ILE A 312 -4.49 -15.91 3.56
N VAL A 313 -3.18 -16.14 3.52
CA VAL A 313 -2.31 -15.95 2.35
C VAL A 313 -1.33 -17.13 2.21
N PRO A 314 -1.78 -18.28 1.68
CA PRO A 314 -0.94 -19.48 1.53
C PRO A 314 0.20 -19.30 0.52
N SER A 315 0.18 -18.24 -0.28
CA SER A 315 1.25 -17.88 -1.22
C SER A 315 2.28 -16.89 -0.65
N HIS A 316 2.21 -16.54 0.65
CA HIS A 316 3.12 -15.55 1.21
C HIS A 316 4.57 -16.05 1.24
N GLU A 317 5.56 -15.16 1.07
CA GLU A 317 6.99 -15.54 1.03
C GLU A 317 7.48 -16.28 2.28
N LEU A 318 6.89 -15.95 3.43
CA LEU A 318 7.15 -16.58 4.72
C LEU A 318 6.72 -18.05 4.80
N MET A 319 5.99 -18.58 3.80
CA MET A 319 5.65 -20.00 3.76
C MET A 319 6.88 -20.91 3.61
N ILE A 320 7.97 -20.43 3.02
CA ILE A 320 9.26 -21.17 3.04
C ILE A 320 9.82 -21.27 4.46
N ASP A 321 9.81 -20.17 5.20
CA ASP A 321 10.27 -20.13 6.58
C ASP A 321 9.38 -21.01 7.46
N PHE A 322 8.05 -20.93 7.26
CA PHE A 322 7.08 -21.75 7.96
C PHE A 322 7.33 -23.24 7.72
N ASN A 323 7.44 -23.63 6.44
CA ASN A 323 7.79 -24.98 6.02
C ASN A 323 9.06 -25.48 6.72
N THR A 324 10.12 -24.67 6.68
CA THR A 324 11.42 -25.03 7.26
C THR A 324 11.32 -25.24 8.77
N MET A 325 10.58 -24.41 9.49
CA MET A 325 10.36 -24.58 10.93
C MET A 325 9.55 -25.84 11.24
N LEU A 326 8.52 -26.13 10.44
CA LEU A 326 7.69 -27.32 10.59
C LEU A 326 8.48 -28.61 10.35
N GLN A 327 9.36 -28.61 9.34
CA GLN A 327 10.23 -29.76 9.03
C GLN A 327 11.27 -30.05 10.10
N LYS A 328 11.80 -29.02 10.76
CA LYS A 328 12.73 -29.18 11.89
C LYS A 328 12.06 -29.76 13.14
N SER A 329 10.73 -29.89 13.16
CA SER A 329 10.02 -30.46 14.30
C SER A 329 10.02 -31.98 14.28
N LYS A 330 10.25 -32.60 15.46
CA LYS A 330 10.09 -34.05 15.65
C LYS A 330 8.63 -34.51 15.53
N LYS A 331 7.65 -33.60 15.65
CA LYS A 331 6.21 -33.94 15.68
C LYS A 331 5.70 -34.31 14.28
N ARG A 332 5.15 -35.52 14.13
CA ARG A 332 4.55 -36.04 12.88
C ARG A 332 3.51 -35.07 12.27
N LYS A 333 2.58 -34.55 13.08
CA LYS A 333 1.55 -33.59 12.63
C LYS A 333 2.14 -32.32 12.00
N LYS A 334 3.24 -31.79 12.57
CA LYS A 334 3.91 -30.60 12.03
C LYS A 334 4.60 -30.87 10.70
N ARG A 335 5.24 -32.04 10.55
CA ARG A 335 5.85 -32.43 9.26
C ARG A 335 4.83 -32.60 8.14
N ARG A 336 3.66 -33.18 8.44
CA ARG A 336 2.53 -33.25 7.50
C ARG A 336 2.06 -31.86 7.08
N LEU A 337 1.80 -30.96 8.05
CA LEU A 337 1.43 -29.58 7.75
C LEU A 337 2.51 -28.87 6.91
N GLY A 338 3.79 -29.15 7.14
CA GLY A 338 4.85 -28.59 6.31
C GLY A 338 4.72 -29.00 4.85
N LEU A 339 4.31 -30.24 4.56
CA LEU A 339 4.06 -30.69 3.19
C LEU A 339 2.89 -29.93 2.56
N GLU A 340 1.78 -29.85 3.26
CA GLU A 340 0.58 -29.09 2.87
C GLU A 340 0.91 -27.63 2.53
N VAL A 341 1.63 -26.93 3.42
CA VAL A 341 2.06 -25.53 3.25
C VAL A 341 2.84 -25.32 1.95
N ILE A 342 3.77 -26.21 1.61
CA ILE A 342 4.60 -26.02 0.42
C ILE A 342 3.88 -26.41 -0.88
N PHE A 343 2.98 -27.38 -0.83
CA PHE A 343 2.07 -27.65 -1.94
C PHE A 343 1.18 -26.44 -2.19
N ALA A 344 0.56 -25.88 -1.14
CA ALA A 344 -0.31 -24.72 -1.24
C ALA A 344 0.43 -23.49 -1.79
N ALA A 345 1.66 -23.21 -1.35
CA ALA A 345 2.45 -22.11 -1.88
C ALA A 345 2.75 -22.28 -3.39
N LEU A 346 3.10 -23.50 -3.81
CA LEU A 346 3.44 -23.81 -5.21
C LEU A 346 2.24 -23.79 -6.16
N ASP A 347 1.01 -23.81 -5.64
CA ASP A 347 -0.19 -23.67 -6.47
C ASP A 347 -0.29 -22.31 -7.18
N TYR A 348 0.43 -21.31 -6.67
CA TYR A 348 0.37 -19.94 -7.18
C TYR A 348 1.47 -19.66 -8.21
N ALA A 349 1.14 -18.93 -9.27
CA ALA A 349 2.02 -18.68 -10.41
C ALA A 349 3.35 -18.00 -10.04
N GLY A 350 3.35 -17.09 -9.06
CA GLY A 350 4.55 -16.41 -8.58
C GLY A 350 5.62 -17.36 -8.01
N TRP A 351 5.24 -18.57 -7.62
CA TRP A 351 6.14 -19.57 -7.04
C TRP A 351 6.67 -20.58 -8.04
N LYS A 352 6.17 -20.56 -9.27
CA LYS A 352 6.49 -21.54 -10.31
C LYS A 352 7.99 -21.66 -10.59
N GLU A 353 8.75 -20.59 -10.42
CA GLU A 353 10.19 -20.54 -10.70
C GLU A 353 11.05 -20.38 -9.44
N ASN A 354 10.43 -20.37 -8.26
CA ASN A 354 11.15 -20.19 -7.01
C ASN A 354 11.91 -21.47 -6.61
N VAL A 355 13.23 -21.44 -6.76
CA VAL A 355 14.11 -22.58 -6.46
C VAL A 355 13.99 -23.05 -5.01
N LYS A 356 13.87 -22.12 -4.05
CA LYS A 356 13.82 -22.44 -2.61
C LYS A 356 12.55 -23.23 -2.29
N ALA A 357 11.41 -22.84 -2.86
CA ALA A 357 10.15 -23.53 -2.67
C ALA A 357 10.18 -24.96 -3.25
N TRP A 358 10.68 -25.11 -4.48
CA TRP A 358 10.84 -26.42 -5.11
C TRP A 358 11.82 -27.32 -4.37
N ASN A 359 12.94 -26.78 -3.88
CA ASN A 359 13.87 -27.53 -3.04
C ASN A 359 13.23 -28.00 -1.73
N CYS A 360 12.39 -27.17 -1.10
CA CYS A 360 11.65 -27.56 0.10
C CYS A 360 10.72 -28.74 -0.16
N LEU A 361 9.93 -28.69 -1.24
CA LEU A 361 9.05 -29.78 -1.65
C LEU A 361 9.85 -31.05 -2.00
N ALA A 362 10.84 -30.91 -2.88
CA ALA A 362 11.70 -32.00 -3.35
C ALA A 362 12.38 -32.74 -2.20
N ARG A 363 12.92 -32.00 -1.22
CA ARG A 363 13.53 -32.58 -0.01
C ARG A 363 12.54 -33.41 0.80
N GLN A 364 11.33 -32.89 1.02
CA GLN A 364 10.31 -33.61 1.81
C GLN A 364 9.80 -34.85 1.10
N VAL A 365 9.44 -34.71 -0.19
CA VAL A 365 8.99 -35.83 -1.02
C VAL A 365 10.07 -36.91 -1.05
N LYS A 366 11.34 -36.55 -1.27
CA LYS A 366 12.46 -37.49 -1.24
C LYS A 366 12.59 -38.22 0.10
N GLN A 367 12.46 -37.52 1.24
CA GLN A 367 12.54 -38.13 2.56
C GLN A 367 11.40 -39.13 2.81
N ILE A 368 10.17 -38.76 2.46
CA ILE A 368 8.98 -39.60 2.59
C ILE A 368 9.16 -40.87 1.74
N VAL A 369 9.56 -40.71 0.47
CA VAL A 369 9.79 -41.81 -0.47
C VAL A 369 10.90 -42.75 -0.02
N ILE A 370 12.04 -42.23 0.48
CA ILE A 370 13.15 -43.06 0.99
C ILE A 370 12.70 -43.86 2.21
N SER A 371 11.93 -43.25 3.10
CA SER A 371 11.46 -43.92 4.31
C SER A 371 10.35 -44.94 4.05
N GLU A 372 9.69 -44.85 2.89
CA GLU A 372 8.42 -45.52 2.54
C GLU A 372 7.30 -45.35 3.59
N LYS A 373 7.48 -44.42 4.53
CA LYS A 373 6.49 -44.07 5.56
C LYS A 373 5.74 -42.85 5.08
N HIS A 374 4.44 -42.85 5.31
CA HIS A 374 3.56 -41.70 5.09
C HIS A 374 3.36 -41.30 3.62
N LEU A 375 3.43 -42.26 2.70
CA LEU A 375 3.09 -42.04 1.29
C LEU A 375 1.66 -41.51 1.11
N ASP A 376 0.76 -41.82 2.05
CA ASP A 376 -0.61 -41.29 2.11
C ASP A 376 -0.65 -39.76 2.14
N TRP A 377 0.34 -39.09 2.74
CA TRP A 377 0.39 -37.63 2.78
C TRP A 377 0.63 -37.02 1.40
N ILE A 378 1.57 -37.58 0.65
CA ILE A 378 1.83 -37.14 -0.73
C ILE A 378 0.60 -37.40 -1.58
N LYS A 379 -0.03 -38.58 -1.42
CA LYS A 379 -1.25 -38.93 -2.16
C LYS A 379 -2.38 -37.94 -1.90
N GLN A 380 -2.62 -37.59 -0.64
CA GLN A 380 -3.66 -36.62 -0.27
C GLN A 380 -3.42 -35.25 -0.92
N GLU A 381 -2.21 -34.69 -0.80
CA GLU A 381 -1.89 -33.39 -1.40
C GLU A 381 -1.88 -33.43 -2.94
N TRP A 382 -1.46 -34.55 -3.52
CA TRP A 382 -1.38 -34.72 -4.96
C TRP A 382 -2.74 -34.89 -5.63
N ASN A 383 -3.69 -35.53 -4.95
CA ASN A 383 -4.99 -35.89 -5.53
C ASN A 383 -5.79 -34.69 -6.06
N SER A 384 -5.75 -33.53 -5.38
CA SER A 384 -6.42 -32.30 -5.82
C SER A 384 -5.68 -31.57 -6.95
N ARG A 385 -4.45 -31.97 -7.25
CA ARG A 385 -3.51 -31.28 -8.15
C ARG A 385 -3.20 -32.04 -9.42
N LYS A 386 -3.45 -33.36 -9.42
CA LYS A 386 -3.10 -34.29 -10.52
C LYS A 386 -3.62 -33.86 -11.90
N ASP A 387 -4.75 -33.18 -11.96
CA ASP A 387 -5.41 -32.82 -13.22
C ASP A 387 -4.84 -31.54 -13.85
N TRP A 388 -4.18 -30.67 -13.06
CA TRP A 388 -3.73 -29.35 -13.53
C TRP A 388 -2.25 -29.04 -13.28
N TRP A 389 -1.63 -29.55 -12.20
CA TRP A 389 -0.17 -29.42 -11.98
C TRP A 389 0.69 -29.91 -13.16
N PRO A 390 0.36 -31.00 -13.87
CA PRO A 390 1.16 -31.44 -15.02
C PRO A 390 1.28 -30.39 -16.12
N ALA A 391 0.16 -29.74 -16.47
CA ALA A 391 0.16 -28.65 -17.46
C ALA A 391 0.83 -27.40 -16.90
N PHE A 392 0.55 -27.08 -15.64
CA PHE A 392 0.99 -25.85 -14.98
C PHE A 392 2.49 -25.82 -14.67
N HIS A 393 3.08 -26.91 -14.19
CA HIS A 393 4.47 -27.00 -13.77
C HIS A 393 5.36 -27.90 -14.64
N PHE A 394 4.79 -28.94 -15.25
CA PHE A 394 5.55 -30.06 -15.81
C PHE A 394 5.33 -30.28 -17.32
N SER A 395 5.04 -29.20 -18.06
CA SER A 395 4.93 -29.28 -19.51
C SER A 395 6.31 -29.45 -20.18
N ARG A 396 6.34 -30.03 -21.38
CA ARG A 396 7.59 -30.17 -22.16
C ARG A 396 8.21 -28.80 -22.50
N TYR A 397 7.38 -27.79 -22.74
CA TYR A 397 7.84 -26.42 -22.96
C TYR A 397 8.58 -25.89 -21.73
N LEU A 398 7.99 -26.05 -20.54
CA LEU A 398 8.62 -25.63 -19.28
C LEU A 398 9.91 -26.39 -18.99
N ALA A 399 9.98 -27.67 -19.35
CA ALA A 399 11.21 -28.46 -19.20
C ALA A 399 12.37 -27.88 -20.04
N LYS A 400 12.09 -27.45 -21.28
CA LYS A 400 13.08 -26.79 -22.14
C LYS A 400 13.54 -25.46 -21.53
N ARG A 401 12.58 -24.61 -21.18
CA ARG A 401 12.83 -23.27 -20.63
C ARG A 401 13.61 -23.33 -19.32
N ASN A 402 13.13 -24.11 -18.35
CA ASN A 402 13.78 -24.22 -17.05
C ASN A 402 15.19 -24.80 -17.17
N TRP A 403 15.46 -25.72 -18.11
CA TRP A 403 16.82 -26.24 -18.33
C TRP A 403 17.79 -25.14 -18.79
N GLN A 404 17.33 -24.27 -19.69
CA GLN A 404 18.13 -23.19 -20.24
C GLN A 404 18.38 -22.08 -19.21
N GLU A 405 17.37 -21.76 -18.39
CA GLU A 405 17.44 -20.63 -17.46
C GLU A 405 18.02 -21.01 -16.09
N ASN A 406 17.68 -22.20 -15.56
CA ASN A 406 18.02 -22.57 -14.20
C ASN A 406 18.11 -24.09 -13.99
N GLU A 407 19.35 -24.60 -14.03
CA GLU A 407 19.63 -26.03 -13.85
C GLU A 407 19.20 -26.54 -12.46
N SER A 408 19.26 -25.70 -11.42
CA SER A 408 18.85 -26.06 -10.06
C SER A 408 17.33 -26.26 -9.97
N LEU A 409 16.55 -25.30 -10.48
CA LEU A 409 15.09 -25.42 -10.58
C LEU A 409 14.69 -26.67 -11.36
N SER A 410 15.37 -26.90 -12.50
CA SER A 410 15.14 -28.06 -13.35
C SER A 410 15.34 -29.37 -12.61
N TYR A 411 16.41 -29.46 -11.82
CA TYR A 411 16.71 -30.63 -11.00
C TYR A 411 15.61 -30.91 -9.97
N GLU A 412 15.20 -29.91 -9.19
CA GLU A 412 14.21 -30.07 -8.13
C GLU A 412 12.83 -30.44 -8.71
N LYS A 413 12.40 -29.76 -9.78
CA LYS A 413 11.15 -30.09 -10.48
C LYS A 413 11.19 -31.48 -11.10
N ALA A 414 12.31 -31.89 -11.68
CA ALA A 414 12.43 -33.22 -12.27
C ALA A 414 12.36 -34.32 -11.22
N LEU A 415 12.92 -34.11 -10.02
CA LEU A 415 12.75 -35.05 -8.90
C LEU A 415 11.28 -35.21 -8.52
N VAL A 416 10.59 -34.08 -8.30
CA VAL A 416 9.17 -34.10 -7.91
C VAL A 416 8.32 -34.71 -9.03
N ALA A 417 8.50 -34.28 -10.27
CA ALA A 417 7.77 -34.82 -11.42
C ALA A 417 7.99 -36.33 -11.60
N GLY A 418 9.23 -36.81 -11.48
CA GLY A 418 9.54 -38.23 -11.61
C GLY A 418 8.86 -39.11 -10.54
N ILE A 419 8.61 -38.55 -9.35
CA ILE A 419 7.93 -39.25 -8.26
C ILE A 419 6.41 -39.17 -8.40
N LEU A 420 5.86 -37.98 -8.71
CA LEU A 420 4.40 -37.75 -8.77
C LEU A 420 3.76 -38.22 -10.08
N LEU A 421 4.48 -38.14 -11.20
CA LEU A 421 4.01 -38.47 -12.56
C LEU A 421 4.71 -39.71 -13.15
N GLY A 422 5.66 -40.28 -12.42
CA GLY A 422 6.46 -41.42 -12.87
C GLY A 422 7.62 -41.05 -13.79
N LYS A 423 8.51 -42.03 -14.00
CA LYS A 423 9.71 -41.91 -14.85
C LYS A 423 9.41 -41.60 -16.32
N ASP A 424 8.16 -41.82 -16.74
CA ASP A 424 7.75 -41.70 -18.13
C ASP A 424 7.17 -40.34 -18.50
N CYS A 425 7.02 -39.43 -17.54
CA CYS A 425 6.47 -38.10 -17.79
C CYS A 425 7.41 -37.24 -18.66
N LYS A 426 6.79 -36.37 -19.49
CA LYS A 426 7.49 -35.56 -20.51
C LYS A 426 8.57 -34.65 -19.90
N TYR A 427 8.30 -34.06 -18.73
CA TYR A 427 9.25 -33.18 -18.04
C TYR A 427 10.50 -33.93 -17.57
N PHE A 428 10.32 -34.98 -16.77
CA PHE A 428 11.43 -35.76 -16.23
C PHE A 428 12.28 -36.39 -17.34
N LYS A 429 11.65 -36.99 -18.37
CA LYS A 429 12.36 -37.58 -19.51
C LYS A 429 13.27 -36.56 -20.20
N TYR A 430 12.75 -35.37 -20.46
CA TYR A 430 13.53 -34.32 -21.11
C TYR A 430 14.72 -33.89 -20.24
N ILE A 431 14.48 -33.54 -18.97
CA ILE A 431 15.53 -33.05 -18.07
C ILE A 431 16.58 -34.12 -17.80
N SER A 432 16.17 -35.37 -17.54
CA SER A 432 17.10 -36.48 -17.31
C SER A 432 17.96 -36.76 -18.54
N HIS A 433 17.40 -36.67 -19.74
CA HIS A 433 18.15 -36.83 -20.99
C HIS A 433 19.18 -35.73 -21.19
N GLN A 434 18.78 -34.46 -21.01
CA GLN A 434 19.70 -33.32 -21.13
C GLN A 434 20.82 -33.38 -20.10
N GLY A 435 20.51 -33.71 -18.84
CA GLY A 435 21.52 -33.87 -17.80
C GLY A 435 22.49 -35.03 -18.07
N CYS A 436 22.02 -36.14 -18.65
CA CYS A 436 22.90 -37.23 -19.08
C CYS A 436 23.80 -36.83 -20.26
N LYS A 437 23.25 -36.11 -21.26
CA LYS A 437 23.99 -35.58 -22.42
C LYS A 437 25.08 -34.59 -22.00
N ALA A 438 24.76 -33.67 -21.11
CA ALA A 438 25.70 -32.71 -20.54
C ALA A 438 26.65 -33.34 -19.48
N GLN A 439 26.60 -34.68 -19.31
CA GLN A 439 27.42 -35.45 -18.38
C GLN A 439 27.36 -35.00 -16.91
N VAL A 440 26.29 -34.32 -16.51
CA VAL A 440 26.16 -33.78 -15.16
C VAL A 440 25.82 -34.90 -14.17
N LYS A 441 26.74 -35.17 -13.23
CA LYS A 441 26.66 -36.28 -12.26
C LYS A 441 25.34 -36.32 -11.48
N ARG A 442 24.84 -35.16 -11.03
CA ARG A 442 23.60 -35.10 -10.23
C ARG A 442 22.38 -35.64 -10.96
N PHE A 443 22.27 -35.44 -12.28
CA PHE A 443 21.13 -35.94 -13.07
C PHE A 443 21.19 -37.45 -13.29
N ARG A 444 22.38 -38.06 -13.32
CA ARG A 444 22.53 -39.52 -13.33
C ARG A 444 22.05 -40.12 -12.01
N ILE A 445 22.37 -39.48 -10.88
CA ILE A 445 21.90 -39.89 -9.54
C ILE A 445 20.37 -39.76 -9.46
N LEU A 446 19.82 -38.64 -9.94
CA LEU A 446 18.39 -38.41 -10.04
C LEU A 446 17.68 -39.51 -10.84
N LYS A 447 18.20 -39.85 -12.03
CA LYS A 447 17.64 -40.92 -12.88
C LYS A 447 17.61 -42.26 -12.16
N LYS A 448 18.73 -42.63 -11.50
CA LYS A 448 18.80 -43.86 -10.70
C LYS A 448 17.81 -43.84 -9.54
N PHE A 449 17.68 -42.72 -8.83
CA PHE A 449 16.76 -42.55 -7.72
C PHE A 449 15.31 -42.74 -8.15
N VAL A 450 14.85 -42.03 -9.19
CA VAL A 450 13.47 -42.13 -9.70
C VAL A 450 13.18 -43.54 -10.22
N ASN A 451 14.12 -44.17 -10.93
CA ASN A 451 13.95 -45.54 -11.39
C ASN A 451 13.80 -46.53 -10.23
N LYS A 452 14.62 -46.39 -9.17
CA LYS A 452 14.54 -47.24 -7.97
C LYS A 452 13.18 -47.10 -7.28
N HIS A 453 12.64 -45.89 -7.21
CA HIS A 453 11.39 -45.59 -6.51
C HIS A 453 10.17 -45.51 -7.43
N ASN A 454 10.26 -46.00 -8.68
CA ASN A 454 9.13 -46.01 -9.61
C ASN A 454 7.88 -46.77 -9.11
N PRO A 455 7.98 -47.85 -8.31
CA PRO A 455 6.80 -48.48 -7.70
C PRO A 455 6.04 -47.55 -6.74
N VAL A 456 6.69 -46.52 -6.18
CA VAL A 456 6.05 -45.56 -5.28
C VAL A 456 5.03 -44.70 -6.02
N TYR A 457 5.31 -44.31 -7.28
CA TYR A 457 4.33 -43.65 -8.15
C TYR A 457 3.05 -44.50 -8.27
N LEU A 458 3.20 -45.81 -8.51
CA LEU A 458 2.06 -46.73 -8.65
C LEU A 458 1.22 -46.80 -7.37
N ARG A 459 1.85 -46.75 -6.18
CA ARG A 459 1.13 -46.72 -4.89
C ARG A 459 0.44 -45.38 -4.60
N ILE A 460 1.01 -44.28 -5.10
CA ILE A 460 0.36 -42.96 -5.06
C ILE A 460 -0.87 -42.97 -5.99
N PHE A 461 -0.79 -43.66 -7.14
CA PHE A 461 -1.85 -43.71 -8.16
C PHE A 461 -2.89 -44.83 -8.00
N SER A 462 -2.60 -45.91 -7.27
CA SER A 462 -3.52 -47.06 -7.19
C SER A 462 -4.83 -46.72 -6.47
N LEU A 463 -5.95 -47.00 -7.17
CA LEU A 463 -7.36 -47.02 -6.72
C LEU A 463 -7.46 -47.76 -5.35
N SER A 464 -8.22 -47.38 -4.31
CA SER A 464 -9.64 -47.05 -4.25
C SER A 464 -10.55 -47.99 -5.05
N ASP A 465 -10.25 -49.29 -5.04
CA ASP A 465 -11.24 -50.33 -5.32
C ASP A 465 -11.44 -51.15 -4.04
N SER A 466 -12.38 -50.70 -3.22
CA SER A 466 -12.96 -51.51 -2.14
C SER A 466 -14.46 -51.21 -2.08
N SER A 467 -15.15 -51.46 -3.19
CA SER A 467 -16.60 -51.49 -3.25
C SER A 467 -17.08 -52.46 -4.31
N VAL A 468 -16.58 -53.70 -4.28
CA VAL A 468 -17.34 -54.86 -4.75
C VAL A 468 -16.87 -56.05 -3.93
N GLN A 469 -17.72 -56.55 -3.06
CA GLN A 469 -17.70 -57.94 -2.62
C GLN A 469 -19.16 -58.42 -2.44
N PRO A 470 -19.38 -59.74 -2.59
CA PRO A 470 -20.48 -60.33 -3.34
C PRO A 470 -21.87 -60.25 -2.70
#